data_AF-A0A6V7WCQ5-F1
#
_entry.id   AF-A0A6V7WCQ5-F1
#
_cell.length_a   1.000
_cell.length_b   1.000
_cell.length_c   1.000
_cell.angle_alpha   90.00
_cell.angle_beta   90.00
_cell.angle_gamma   90.00
#
_symmetry.space_group_name_H-M   'P 1'
#
loop_
_entity.id
_entity.type
_entity.pdbx_description
1 polymer ?
#
loop_
_entity_poly.entity_id
_entity_poly.type
_entity_poly.pdbx_seq_one_letter_code
_entity_poly.pdbx_strand_id
1 'polypeptide(L)' 'MSEKDLKIKTGVLKRYVQEANSYKTEVQKQSSKINSLKESQEPDEYMIKKAGEVLQESKQMFSLASKMYKKHVLNLNRC' A
#
# COMPACT_ATOMS: atom_id res chain seq x y z
N MET A 1 22.60 12.32 -17.05
CA MET A 1 22.06 10.95 -16.92
C MET A 1 21.89 10.36 -18.32
N SER A 2 22.18 9.06 -18.56
CA SER A 2 21.99 8.46 -19.89
C SER A 2 20.50 8.15 -20.17
N GLU A 3 20.11 8.05 -21.45
CA GLU A 3 18.74 7.70 -21.84
C GLU A 3 18.31 6.32 -21.28
N LYS A 4 19.26 5.37 -21.23
CA LYS A 4 19.02 4.03 -20.66
C LYS A 4 18.73 4.12 -19.16
N ASP A 5 19.48 4.91 -18.41
CA ASP A 5 19.26 5.11 -16.97
C ASP A 5 17.91 5.76 -16.70
N LEU A 6 17.50 6.72 -17.52
CA LEU A 6 16.21 7.38 -17.40
C LEU A 6 15.05 6.40 -17.59
N LYS A 7 15.12 5.52 -18.60
CA LYS A 7 14.14 4.45 -18.84
C LYS A 7 14.06 3.47 -17.66
N ILE A 8 15.20 3.10 -17.08
CA ILE A 8 15.24 2.22 -15.90
C ILE A 8 14.57 2.89 -14.69
N LYS A 9 14.98 4.12 -14.36
CA LYS A 9 14.45 4.84 -13.19
C LYS A 9 12.94 5.13 -13.31
N THR A 10 12.47 5.52 -14.49
CA THR A 10 11.03 5.72 -14.75
C THR A 10 10.25 4.41 -14.69
N GLY A 11 10.82 3.30 -15.18
CA GLY A 11 10.24 1.96 -15.02
C GLY A 11 10.11 1.52 -13.55
N VAL A 12 11.12 1.81 -12.73
CA VAL A 12 11.08 1.57 -11.27
C VAL A 12 9.96 2.39 -10.62
N LEU A 13 9.83 3.67 -10.96
CA LEU A 13 8.77 4.53 -10.43
C LEU A 13 7.38 4.01 -10.78
N LYS A 14 7.16 3.60 -12.03
CA LYS A 14 5.87 3.05 -12.47
C LYS A 14 5.47 1.81 -11.66
N ARG A 15 6.41 0.92 -11.34
CA ARG A 15 6.16 -0.25 -10.50
C ARG A 15 5.74 0.13 -9.08
N TYR A 16 6.46 1.05 -8.43
CA TYR A 16 6.09 1.49 -7.08
C TYR A 16 4.73 2.20 -7.03
N VAL A 17 4.33 2.91 -8.09
CA VAL A 17 2.97 3.48 -8.20
C VAL A 17 1.92 2.37 -8.25
N GLN A 18 2.12 1.34 -9.07
CA GLN A 18 1.20 0.21 -9.18
C GLN A 18 1.11 -0.58 -7.86
N GLU A 19 2.25 -0.81 -7.21
CA GLU A 19 2.33 -1.47 -5.91
C GLU A 19 1.58 -0.68 -4.82
N ALA A 20 1.82 0.63 -4.72
CA ALA A 20 1.11 1.49 -3.78
C ALA A 20 -0.41 1.50 -4.04
N ASN A 21 -0.84 1.50 -5.30
CA ASN A 21 -2.26 1.39 -5.65
C ASN A 21 -2.85 0.04 -5.23
N SER A 22 -2.13 -1.06 -5.43
CA SER A 22 -2.57 -2.40 -5.00
C SER A 22 -2.77 -2.46 -3.48
N TYR A 23 -1.80 -1.96 -2.70
CA TYR A 23 -1.93 -1.93 -1.24
C TYR A 23 -3.01 -0.96 -0.76
N LYS A 24 -3.24 0.15 -1.46
CA LYS A 24 -4.35 1.05 -1.16
C LYS A 24 -5.69 0.34 -1.29
N THR A 25 -5.90 -0.41 -2.37
CA THR A 25 -7.12 -1.19 -2.58
C THR A 25 -7.28 -2.27 -1.50
N GLU A 26 -6.19 -2.94 -1.11
CA GLU A 26 -6.25 -3.95 -0.04
C GLU A 26 -6.61 -3.33 1.32
N VAL A 27 -6.05 -2.17 1.66
CA VAL A 27 -6.44 -1.42 2.87
C VAL A 27 -7.93 -1.09 2.87
N GLN A 28 -8.48 -0.67 1.72
CA GLN A 28 -9.91 -0.39 1.59
C GLN A 28 -10.74 -1.67 1.81
N LYS A 29 -10.36 -2.78 1.16
CA LYS A 29 -11.02 -4.08 1.28
C LYS A 29 -11.02 -4.59 2.74
N GLN A 30 -9.88 -4.53 3.43
CA GLN A 30 -9.77 -4.95 4.82
C GLN A 30 -10.57 -4.04 5.76
N SER A 31 -10.60 -2.73 5.49
CA SER A 31 -11.45 -1.79 6.23
C SER A 31 -12.94 -2.11 6.07
N SER A 32 -13.39 -2.38 4.84
CA SER A 32 -14.78 -2.79 4.58
C SER A 32 -15.13 -4.13 5.25
N LYS A 33 -14.19 -5.08 5.26
CA LYS A 33 -14.37 -6.37 5.96
C LYS A 33 -14.57 -6.18 7.46
N ILE A 34 -13.77 -5.32 8.10
CA ILE A 34 -13.93 -5.02 9.54
C ILE A 34 -15.29 -4.38 9.82
N ASN A 35 -15.73 -3.43 8.99
CA ASN A 35 -17.06 -2.82 9.16
C ASN A 35 -18.17 -3.86 9.03
N SER A 36 -18.08 -4.75 8.04
CA SER A 36 -19.04 -5.84 7.85
C SER A 36 -19.08 -6.81 9.04
N LEU A 37 -17.92 -7.10 9.65
CA LEU A 37 -17.83 -7.94 10.85
C LEU A 37 -18.41 -7.25 12.10
N LYS A 38 -18.38 -5.92 12.16
CA LYS A 38 -18.96 -5.15 13.27
C LYS A 38 -20.48 -4.99 13.14
N GLU A 39 -20.99 -4.98 11.90
CA GLU A 39 -22.40 -4.83 11.58
C GLU A 39 -23.17 -6.18 11.60
N SER A 40 -22.48 -7.30 11.77
CA SER A 40 -23.13 -8.62 11.85
C SER A 40 -23.97 -8.74 13.12
N GLN A 41 -25.02 -9.55 13.06
CA GLN A 41 -25.98 -9.77 14.16
C GLN A 41 -25.32 -10.27 15.45
N GLU A 42 -24.27 -11.08 15.33
CA GLU A 42 -23.43 -11.53 16.46
C GLU A 42 -21.96 -11.23 16.13
N PRO A 43 -21.45 -10.03 16.49
CA PRO A 43 -20.08 -9.64 16.17
C PRO A 43 -19.07 -10.42 17.01
N ASP A 44 -18.20 -11.17 16.33
CA ASP A 44 -17.10 -11.91 16.95
C ASP A 44 -15.89 -10.99 17.18
N GLU A 45 -15.63 -10.66 18.45
CA GLU A 45 -14.54 -9.77 18.86
C GLU A 45 -13.15 -10.30 18.49
N TYR A 46 -12.94 -11.63 18.54
CA TYR A 46 -11.66 -12.24 18.17
C TYR A 46 -11.41 -12.06 16.67
N MET A 47 -12.43 -12.31 15.85
CA MET A 47 -12.37 -12.11 14.41
C MET A 47 -12.15 -10.63 14.03
N ILE A 48 -12.83 -9.71 14.70
CA ILE A 48 -12.67 -8.27 14.49
C ILE A 48 -11.24 -7.83 14.85
N LYS A 49 -10.70 -8.31 15.99
CA LYS A 49 -9.32 -8.00 16.41
C LYS A 49 -8.32 -8.54 15.39
N LYS A 50 -8.47 -9.79 14.95
CA LYS A 50 -7.59 -10.40 13.97
C LYS A 50 -7.64 -9.68 12.62
N ALA A 51 -8.84 -9.29 12.17
CA ALA A 51 -8.99 -8.46 10.98
C ALA A 51 -8.32 -7.08 11.13
N GLY A 52 -8.36 -6.50 12.33
CA GLY A 52 -7.64 -5.27 12.68
C GLY A 52 -6.12 -5.37 12.52
N GLU A 53 -5.52 -6.48 12.94
CA GLU A 53 -4.08 -6.75 12.75
C GLU A 53 -3.72 -6.79 11.25
N VAL A 54 -4.52 -7.50 10.44
CA VAL A 54 -4.31 -7.59 8.97
C VAL A 54 -4.46 -6.22 8.30
N LEU A 55 -5.42 -5.40 8.74
CA LEU A 55 -5.56 -4.02 8.25
C LEU A 55 -4.31 -3.18 8.58
N GLN A 56 -3.74 -3.35 9.78
CA GLN A 56 -2.54 -2.64 10.19
C GLN A 56 -1.34 -3.04 9.32
N GLU A 57 -1.13 -4.33 9.08
CA GLU A 57 -0.09 -4.84 8.18
C GLU A 57 -0.25 -4.27 6.76
N SER A 58 -1.49 -4.27 6.24
CA SER A 58 -1.80 -3.70 4.92
C SER A 58 -1.47 -2.20 4.83
N LYS A 59 -1.77 -1.44 5.90
CA LYS A 59 -1.41 -0.01 6.00
C LYS A 59 0.11 0.20 6.05
N GLN A 60 0.84 -0.68 6.74
CA GLN A 60 2.31 -0.64 6.79
C GLN A 60 2.89 -0.86 5.39
N MET A 61 2.38 -1.83 4.63
CA MET A 61 2.80 -2.08 3.25
C MET A 61 2.54 -0.89 2.33
N PHE A 62 1.35 -0.29 2.42
CA PHE A 62 1.03 0.94 1.67
C PHE A 62 1.99 2.09 2.01
N SER A 63 2.31 2.28 3.29
CA SER A 63 3.24 3.31 3.76
C SER A 63 4.66 3.05 3.24
N LEU A 64 5.12 1.80 3.24
CA LEU A 64 6.43 1.41 2.72
C LEU A 64 6.53 1.70 1.21
N ALA A 65 5.56 1.24 0.41
CA ALA A 65 5.53 1.48 -1.03
C ALA A 65 5.51 2.98 -1.35
N SER A 66 4.74 3.78 -0.59
CA SER A 66 4.70 5.24 -0.73
C SER A 66 6.03 5.91 -0.38
N LYS A 67 6.75 5.43 0.64
CA LYS A 67 8.09 5.94 0.99
C LYS A 67 9.11 5.61 -0.10
N MET A 68 9.05 4.40 -0.67
CA MET A 68 9.94 4.00 -1.77
C MET A 68 9.69 4.84 -3.01
N TYR A 69 8.43 5.06 -3.39
CA TYR A 69 8.07 5.97 -4.47
C TYR A 69 8.71 7.37 -4.27
N LYS A 70 8.51 7.99 -3.09
CA LYS A 70 9.10 9.31 -2.78
C LYS A 70 10.62 9.32 -2.89
N LYS A 71 11.30 8.29 -2.36
CA LYS A 71 12.75 8.12 -2.46
C LYS A 71 13.21 8.09 -3.91
N HIS A 72 12.52 7.34 -4.77
CA HIS A 72 12.88 7.23 -6.18
C HIS A 72 12.56 8.49 -6.99
N VAL A 73 11.51 9.25 -6.63
CA VAL A 73 11.25 10.56 -7.23
C VAL A 73 12.37 11.55 -6.88
N LEU A 74 12.78 11.61 -5.61
CA LEU A 74 13.91 12.45 -5.18
C LEU A 74 15.20 12.08 -5.92
N ASN A 75 15.47 10.78 -6.10
CA ASN A 75 16.64 10.29 -6.85
C ASN A 75 16.57 10.57 -8.36
N LEU A 76 15.38 10.85 -8.92
CA LEU A 76 15.23 11.29 -10.30
C LEU A 76 15.48 12.79 -10.41
N ASN A 77 14.96 13.58 -9.46
CA ASN A 77 15.05 15.04 -9.45
C ASN A 77 16.44 15.57 -9.04
N ARG A 78 17.26 14.76 -8.36
CA ARG A 78 18.63 15.10 -7.94
C ARG A 78 19.69 14.80 -9.01
N CYS A 79 19.29 14.52 -10.24
CA CYS A 79 20.18 14.08 -11.33
C CYS A 79 20.16 15.01 -12.54
#